data_AF-A0A1V6T1R1-F1
#
_entry.id   AF-A0A1V6T1R1-F1
#
_cell.length_a   1.000
_cell.length_b   1.000
_cell.length_c   1.000
_cell.angle_alpha   90.00
_cell.angle_beta   90.00
_cell.angle_gamma   90.00
#
_symmetry.space_group_name_H-M   'P 1'
#
loop_
_entity.id
_entity.type
_entity.pdbx_description
1 polymer ?
#
loop_
_entity_poly.entity_id
_entity_poly.type
_entity_poly.pdbx_seq_one_letter_code
_entity_poly.pdbx_strand_id
1 'polypeptide(L)'
;MSPDQVDDRIISANARSGITVVRCESPQELLHFPSIDGRFHFANSLPLAVHSLNNTAVDHLRFQWVHLPAEFGAASIGGVFETPWDSNKASRVVVSCTAQAGWVPTTVFTDRYTFWTGWYPWNIQYGDRTPAWSATSQAASNGRISLGDDWLNLLTPPTTSPDVGSWRPSTIESILLNAGLGSSPNAITADWLDQRSGSQDKVALVEAIICSVIVDGLSRTGRYRVFNTSGASSQWPLANYNLLPDFEKRILRNKLALEIPAVNPENLSTIEASMQISGFSFKGSLAAYLAMTVLLTHLLMATVHVIYVIRSSRTSRSWGSVAELIALSHTSQPAFDILANTSGGIESRKTFLQMAKIRVRNTPNLSNHTYHAHHEHVELLFENSAFTNHQRNASEHELDELHNELSRHAATWPLNIAEIPTYTGLDSCSMSTSVERLADNEEAMDIVQPRRQYG
;
A
#
# COMPACT_ATOMS: atom_id res chain seq x y z
N MET A 1 -0.12 -8.46 -17.22
CA MET A 1 0.42 -7.20 -16.62
C MET A 1 1.88 -7.45 -16.25
N SER A 2 2.75 -6.47 -16.50
CA SER A 2 4.20 -6.59 -16.27
C SER A 2 4.52 -6.52 -14.76
N PRO A 3 5.49 -7.29 -14.23
CA PRO A 3 5.85 -7.30 -12.81
C PRO A 3 6.56 -6.03 -12.30
N ASP A 4 6.83 -5.02 -13.15
CA ASP A 4 7.67 -3.86 -12.80
C ASP A 4 6.90 -2.54 -12.62
N GLN A 5 5.58 -2.59 -12.40
CA GLN A 5 4.77 -1.38 -12.27
C GLN A 5 4.49 -1.04 -10.79
N VAL A 6 5.22 -0.05 -10.26
CA VAL A 6 4.80 0.66 -9.04
C VAL A 6 3.63 1.56 -9.42
N ASP A 7 2.49 1.36 -8.78
CA ASP A 7 1.19 1.93 -9.15
C ASP A 7 0.75 2.96 -8.11
N ASP A 8 1.18 4.21 -8.28
CA ASP A 8 0.72 5.35 -7.49
C ASP A 8 -0.62 5.81 -8.06
N ARG A 9 -1.71 5.19 -7.58
CA ARG A 9 -3.08 5.55 -7.97
C ARG A 9 -3.62 6.64 -7.05
N ILE A 10 -3.86 7.82 -7.61
CA ILE A 10 -4.74 8.82 -6.99
C ILE A 10 -6.11 8.63 -7.61
N ILE A 11 -7.07 8.15 -6.83
CA ILE A 11 -8.47 8.13 -7.21
C ILE A 11 -9.11 9.30 -6.50
N SER A 12 -9.80 10.16 -7.24
CA SER A 12 -10.56 11.27 -6.69
C SER A 12 -11.96 11.31 -7.30
N ALA A 13 -12.95 11.67 -6.50
CA ALA A 13 -14.33 11.82 -6.94
C ALA A 13 -14.91 13.11 -6.36
N ASN A 14 -15.51 13.93 -7.21
CA ASN A 14 -16.22 15.13 -6.80
C ASN A 14 -17.68 14.77 -6.53
N ALA A 15 -18.14 15.09 -5.32
CA ALA A 15 -19.50 14.86 -4.86
C ALA A 15 -20.02 16.07 -4.08
N ARG A 16 -21.29 16.03 -3.68
CA ARG A 16 -21.85 16.95 -2.71
C ARG A 16 -22.09 16.20 -1.41
N SER A 17 -21.48 16.65 -0.32
CA SER A 17 -21.72 16.09 1.00
C SER A 17 -22.83 16.86 1.71
N GLY A 18 -23.72 16.12 2.37
CA GLY A 18 -24.69 16.71 3.28
C GLY A 18 -23.98 17.12 4.56
N ILE A 19 -24.19 18.36 4.99
CA ILE A 19 -23.70 18.86 6.28
C ILE A 19 -24.87 19.42 7.07
N THR A 20 -24.77 19.34 8.40
CA THR A 20 -25.76 19.88 9.30
C THR A 20 -25.08 20.50 10.51
N VAL A 21 -25.59 21.63 10.96
CA VAL A 21 -25.21 22.24 12.23
C VAL A 21 -26.49 22.54 13.00
N VAL A 22 -26.48 22.24 14.29
CA VAL A 22 -27.59 22.47 15.20
C VAL A 22 -27.11 23.34 16.34
N ARG A 23 -27.95 24.29 16.75
CA ARG A 23 -27.77 25.04 18.00
C ARG A 23 -29.05 25.01 18.78
N CYS A 24 -28.93 24.71 20.06
CA CYS A 24 -30.03 24.73 21.01
C CYS A 24 -29.91 25.93 21.94
N GLU A 25 -31.05 26.47 22.34
CA GLU A 25 -31.12 27.46 23.40
C GLU A 25 -31.06 26.82 24.78
N SER A 26 -30.67 27.65 25.75
CA SER A 26 -30.82 27.29 27.17
C SER A 26 -32.30 27.07 27.52
N PRO A 27 -32.61 26.20 28.50
CA PRO A 27 -33.99 26.00 28.92
C PRO A 27 -34.65 27.29 29.41
N GLN A 28 -35.78 27.65 28.82
CA GLN A 28 -36.54 28.87 29.15
C GLN A 28 -38.05 28.59 29.22
N GLU A 29 -38.79 29.48 29.89
CA GLU A 29 -40.25 29.40 30.01
C GLU A 29 -40.96 29.73 28.69
N LEU A 30 -40.37 30.61 27.87
CA LEU A 30 -40.79 30.91 26.51
C LEU A 30 -39.85 30.23 25.51
N LEU A 31 -40.40 29.64 24.45
CA LEU A 31 -39.61 28.98 23.42
C LEU A 31 -38.92 30.00 22.52
N HIS A 32 -37.59 30.03 22.60
CA HIS A 32 -36.73 30.84 21.76
C HIS A 32 -35.88 29.93 20.87
N PHE A 33 -35.93 30.16 19.56
CA PHE A 33 -35.11 29.40 18.61
C PHE A 33 -33.97 30.29 18.10
N PRO A 34 -32.72 29.80 18.09
CA PRO A 34 -31.62 30.53 17.46
C PRO A 34 -31.95 30.84 16.00
N SER A 35 -31.88 32.11 15.61
CA SER A 35 -31.97 32.49 14.19
C SER A 35 -30.62 32.24 13.50
N ILE A 36 -30.61 32.18 12.17
CA ILE A 36 -29.38 31.97 11.40
C ILE A 36 -29.18 33.12 10.44
N ASP A 37 -28.09 33.85 10.64
CA ASP A 37 -27.64 34.92 9.76
C ASP A 37 -26.50 34.43 8.88
N GLY A 38 -26.81 34.08 7.64
CA GLY A 38 -25.84 33.55 6.69
C GLY A 38 -25.55 32.05 6.86
N ARG A 39 -24.27 31.67 6.82
CA ARG A 39 -23.85 30.26 6.74
C ARG A 39 -23.32 29.76 8.08
N PHE A 40 -24.08 28.88 8.73
CA PHE A 40 -23.74 28.24 10.01
C PHE A 40 -23.41 29.22 11.13
N HIS A 41 -23.90 30.46 11.01
CA HIS A 41 -23.71 31.50 12.01
C HIS A 41 -25.05 31.75 12.69
N PHE A 42 -25.14 31.30 13.94
CA PHE A 42 -26.32 31.51 14.76
C PHE A 42 -26.32 32.93 15.29
N ALA A 43 -27.43 33.62 15.07
CA ALA A 43 -27.70 34.96 15.58
C ALA A 43 -28.63 34.87 16.81
N ASN A 44 -29.19 36.01 17.22
CA ASN A 44 -30.05 36.08 18.40
C ASN A 44 -31.28 35.19 18.26
N SER A 45 -31.72 34.64 19.38
CA SER A 45 -32.87 33.74 19.41
C SER A 45 -34.18 34.50 19.35
N LEU A 46 -35.08 34.06 18.47
CA LEU A 46 -36.38 34.67 18.24
C LEU A 46 -37.48 33.82 18.88
N PRO A 47 -38.50 34.44 19.49
CA PRO A 47 -39.61 33.70 20.08
C PRO A 47 -40.46 33.05 18.99
N LEU A 48 -40.90 31.81 19.20
CA LEU A 48 -41.87 31.14 18.34
C LEU A 48 -42.94 30.44 19.17
N ALA A 49 -44.20 30.78 18.92
CA ALA A 49 -45.33 30.09 19.53
C ALA A 49 -45.54 28.74 18.82
N VAL A 50 -45.12 27.65 19.45
CA VAL A 50 -45.34 26.30 18.92
C VAL A 50 -46.66 25.76 19.47
N HIS A 51 -47.72 25.87 18.66
CA HIS A 51 -49.09 25.50 19.04
C HIS A 51 -49.28 24.03 19.41
N SER A 52 -48.34 23.15 19.03
CA SER A 52 -48.38 21.73 19.35
C SER A 52 -47.83 21.39 20.74
N LEU A 53 -47.21 22.32 21.48
CA LEU A 53 -46.79 22.01 22.85
C LEU A 53 -47.99 21.78 23.74
N ASN A 54 -48.13 20.53 24.13
CA ASN A 54 -49.18 20.11 25.03
C ASN A 54 -48.73 20.40 26.48
N ASN A 55 -49.56 21.13 27.23
CA ASN A 55 -49.34 21.41 28.65
C ASN A 55 -49.78 20.27 29.57
N THR A 56 -50.26 19.15 29.01
CA THR A 56 -50.55 17.96 29.81
C THR A 56 -49.26 17.36 30.38
N ALA A 57 -49.24 17.18 31.70
CA ALA A 57 -48.15 16.51 32.38
C ALA A 57 -47.97 15.07 31.90
N VAL A 58 -46.74 14.73 31.53
CA VAL A 58 -46.33 13.38 31.11
C VAL A 58 -45.07 12.93 31.79
N ASP A 59 -44.95 11.61 31.93
CA ASP A 59 -43.87 10.89 32.59
C ASP A 59 -42.75 10.44 31.64
N HIS A 60 -42.83 10.82 30.37
CA HIS A 60 -41.87 10.47 29.32
C HIS A 60 -41.33 11.72 28.62
N LEU A 61 -40.15 11.58 28.02
CA LEU A 61 -39.58 12.65 27.18
C LEU A 61 -40.34 12.74 25.86
N ARG A 62 -40.32 13.92 25.25
CA ARG A 62 -40.93 14.15 23.94
C ARG A 62 -39.97 14.86 23.02
N PHE A 63 -40.04 14.53 21.75
CA PHE A 63 -39.36 15.27 20.69
C PHE A 63 -40.30 15.54 19.53
N GLN A 64 -40.30 16.78 19.02
CA GLN A 64 -41.06 17.14 17.84
C GLN A 64 -40.24 18.05 16.91
N TRP A 65 -40.41 17.84 15.60
CA TRP A 65 -39.91 18.75 14.59
C TRP A 65 -40.84 19.96 14.46
N VAL A 66 -40.27 21.13 14.23
CA VAL A 66 -41.01 22.40 14.11
C VAL A 66 -40.52 23.14 12.86
N HIS A 67 -41.46 23.52 11.99
CA HIS A 67 -41.13 24.40 10.87
C HIS A 67 -40.89 25.82 11.34
N LEU A 68 -39.71 26.35 11.02
CA LEU A 68 -39.34 27.71 11.38
C LEU A 68 -39.71 28.66 10.23
N PRO A 69 -40.38 29.80 10.51
CA PRO A 69 -40.66 30.83 9.52
C PRO A 69 -39.39 31.41 8.88
N ALA A 70 -39.54 32.15 7.78
CA ALA A 70 -38.43 32.73 7.03
C ALA A 70 -37.59 33.75 7.84
N GLU A 71 -38.13 34.30 8.92
CA GLU A 71 -37.41 35.21 9.84
C GLU A 71 -36.25 34.53 10.57
N PHE A 72 -36.25 33.21 10.67
CA PHE A 72 -35.13 32.42 11.20
C PHE A 72 -34.00 32.21 10.18
N GLY A 73 -34.09 32.88 9.03
CA GLY A 73 -33.05 32.96 8.01
C GLY A 73 -32.82 31.63 7.29
N ALA A 74 -31.58 31.13 7.37
CA ALA A 74 -31.15 29.94 6.65
C ALA A 74 -31.51 28.60 7.34
N ALA A 75 -32.31 28.63 8.41
CA ALA A 75 -32.73 27.45 9.13
C ALA A 75 -33.47 26.44 8.23
N SER A 76 -33.11 25.17 8.34
CA SER A 76 -33.77 24.07 7.62
C SER A 76 -34.98 23.55 8.37
N ILE A 77 -34.84 23.35 9.68
CA ILE A 77 -35.90 22.84 10.57
C ILE A 77 -35.57 23.25 12.02
N GLY A 78 -36.59 23.34 12.87
CA GLY A 78 -36.46 23.42 14.32
C GLY A 78 -36.76 22.08 14.99
N GLY A 79 -36.26 21.87 16.19
CA GLY A 79 -36.59 20.75 17.05
C GLY A 79 -36.95 21.23 18.43
N VAL A 80 -37.96 20.63 19.05
CA VAL A 80 -38.30 20.86 20.46
C VAL A 80 -38.12 19.56 21.20
N PHE A 81 -37.26 19.59 22.20
CA PHE A 81 -37.05 18.52 23.16
C PHE A 81 -37.71 18.89 24.48
N GLU A 82 -38.50 17.97 25.03
CA GLU A 82 -39.14 18.12 26.33
C GLU A 82 -38.73 16.96 27.24
N THR A 83 -38.33 17.26 28.46
CA THR A 83 -38.12 16.23 29.48
C THR A 83 -39.45 15.74 30.06
N PRO A 84 -39.47 14.58 30.73
CA PRO A 84 -40.57 14.22 31.62
C PRO A 84 -40.85 15.34 32.61
N TRP A 85 -42.10 15.45 33.03
CA TRP A 85 -42.48 16.31 34.13
C TRP A 85 -41.91 15.75 35.43
N ASP A 86 -41.56 16.65 36.34
CA ASP A 86 -41.18 16.29 37.71
C ASP A 86 -42.32 15.50 38.38
N SER A 87 -41.97 14.70 39.39
CA SER A 87 -42.87 13.96 40.28
C SER A 87 -44.11 14.75 40.73
N ASN A 88 -43.94 16.04 41.03
CA ASN A 88 -45.01 16.95 41.44
C ASN A 88 -45.84 17.50 40.27
N LYS A 89 -45.52 17.13 39.03
CA LYS A 89 -46.13 17.59 37.78
C LYS A 89 -46.19 19.12 37.67
N ALA A 90 -45.21 19.80 38.27
CA ALA A 90 -45.16 21.26 38.35
C ALA A 90 -44.19 21.89 37.34
N SER A 91 -43.15 21.15 36.92
CA SER A 91 -42.12 21.67 36.03
C SER A 91 -41.60 20.61 35.06
N ARG A 92 -41.11 21.07 33.91
CA ARG A 92 -40.37 20.30 32.90
C ARG A 92 -39.31 21.20 32.28
N VAL A 93 -38.32 20.61 31.64
CA VAL A 93 -37.31 21.32 30.85
C VAL A 93 -37.71 21.23 29.39
N VAL A 94 -37.68 22.37 28.71
CA VAL A 94 -37.94 22.46 27.27
C VAL A 94 -36.73 23.11 26.61
N VAL A 95 -36.21 22.45 25.57
CA VAL A 95 -35.06 22.90 24.80
C VAL A 95 -35.47 23.04 23.35
N SER A 96 -35.35 24.24 22.80
CA SER A 96 -35.57 24.55 21.39
C SER A 96 -34.25 24.60 20.64
N CYS A 97 -34.21 23.92 19.51
CA CYS A 97 -33.02 23.80 18.67
C CYS A 97 -33.33 24.23 17.24
N THR A 98 -32.38 24.91 16.61
CA THR A 98 -32.43 25.25 15.18
C THR A 98 -31.37 24.47 14.44
N ALA A 99 -31.77 23.80 13.36
CA ALA A 99 -30.87 23.06 12.49
C ALA A 99 -30.75 23.74 11.13
N GLN A 100 -29.52 23.88 10.63
CA GLN A 100 -29.24 24.23 9.24
C GLN A 100 -28.61 23.06 8.53
N ALA A 101 -29.22 22.62 7.44
CA ALA A 101 -28.72 21.57 6.57
C ALA A 101 -28.41 22.12 5.17
N GLY A 102 -27.32 21.63 4.58
CA GLY A 102 -26.83 22.11 3.28
C GLY A 102 -26.02 21.07 2.53
N TRP A 103 -25.90 21.25 1.21
CA TRP A 103 -25.01 20.46 0.36
C TRP A 103 -23.73 21.26 0.10
N VAL A 104 -22.57 20.67 0.38
CA VAL A 104 -21.27 21.30 0.10
C VAL A 104 -20.49 20.51 -0.94
N PRO A 105 -19.81 21.19 -1.90
CA PRO A 105 -18.86 20.51 -2.78
C PRO A 105 -17.82 19.78 -1.94
N THR A 106 -17.51 18.53 -2.30
CA THR A 106 -16.57 17.68 -1.59
C THR A 106 -15.81 16.83 -2.59
N THR A 107 -14.50 16.76 -2.43
CA THR A 107 -13.63 15.88 -3.19
C THR A 107 -13.15 14.78 -2.26
N VAL A 108 -13.53 13.54 -2.54
CA VAL A 108 -13.01 12.36 -1.85
C VAL A 108 -11.82 11.85 -2.67
N PHE A 109 -10.65 11.66 -2.06
CA PHE A 109 -9.45 11.25 -2.78
C PHE A 109 -8.56 10.29 -1.99
N THR A 110 -7.79 9.45 -2.67
CA THR A 110 -6.75 8.62 -2.06
C THR A 110 -5.43 9.39 -1.97
N ASP A 111 -4.72 9.29 -0.85
CA ASP A 111 -3.42 9.95 -0.67
C ASP A 111 -2.31 9.23 -1.47
N ARG A 112 -1.37 10.00 -2.01
CA ARG A 112 -0.21 9.57 -2.82
C ARG A 112 0.72 8.60 -2.08
N TYR A 113 0.81 8.69 -0.75
CA TYR A 113 1.90 8.09 0.01
C TYR A 113 1.60 6.74 0.68
N THR A 114 0.38 6.22 0.53
CA THR A 114 -0.09 5.17 1.45
C THR A 114 0.13 3.74 0.95
N PHE A 115 0.65 3.59 -0.28
CA PHE A 115 1.00 2.31 -0.90
C PHE A 115 1.97 1.47 -0.04
N TRP A 116 2.91 2.10 0.67
CA TRP A 116 3.89 1.37 1.49
C TRP A 116 3.32 0.70 2.74
N THR A 117 2.14 1.11 3.19
CA THR A 117 1.55 0.64 4.46
C THR A 117 0.38 -0.32 4.29
N GLY A 118 -0.10 -0.53 3.05
CA GLY A 118 -1.30 -1.34 2.77
C GLY A 118 -2.61 -0.75 3.29
N TRP A 119 -2.58 0.46 3.86
CA TRP A 119 -3.75 1.22 4.25
C TRP A 119 -4.10 2.21 3.14
N TYR A 120 -5.35 2.23 2.69
CA TYR A 120 -5.85 3.27 1.77
C TYR A 120 -6.75 4.24 2.55
N PRO A 121 -6.20 5.25 3.27
CA PRO A 121 -7.04 6.26 3.87
C PRO A 121 -7.64 7.10 2.74
N TRP A 122 -8.96 7.02 2.61
CA TRP A 122 -9.72 8.00 1.85
C TRP A 122 -9.67 9.32 2.60
N ASN A 123 -9.18 10.36 1.94
CA ASN A 123 -9.18 11.72 2.45
C ASN A 123 -10.35 12.49 1.82
N ILE A 124 -10.83 13.51 2.52
CA ILE A 124 -12.01 14.27 2.12
C ILE A 124 -11.65 15.75 2.20
N GLN A 125 -11.64 16.42 1.04
CA GLN A 125 -11.51 17.86 0.94
C GLN A 125 -12.87 18.49 0.71
N TYR A 126 -13.28 19.40 1.58
CA TYR A 126 -14.49 20.18 1.39
C TYR A 126 -14.15 21.45 0.59
N GLY A 127 -14.91 21.71 -0.47
CA GLY A 127 -14.74 22.88 -1.33
C GLY A 127 -15.21 24.18 -0.68
N ASP A 128 -15.08 25.27 -1.43
CA ASP A 128 -15.36 26.63 -0.94
C ASP A 128 -16.78 26.80 -0.39
N ARG A 129 -16.85 27.61 0.65
CA ARG A 129 -18.03 27.80 1.46
C ARG A 129 -19.00 28.80 0.81
N THR A 130 -19.62 28.47 -0.32
CA THR A 130 -20.66 29.31 -0.94
C THR A 130 -21.84 29.56 0.02
N PRO A 131 -22.44 30.77 0.04
CA PRO A 131 -23.45 31.12 1.03
C PRO A 131 -24.71 30.27 0.82
N ALA A 132 -25.19 29.67 1.90
CA ALA A 132 -26.33 28.76 1.89
C ALA A 132 -27.68 29.48 1.86
N TRP A 133 -27.71 30.82 1.80
CA TRP A 133 -28.95 31.60 1.91
C TRP A 133 -28.82 33.04 1.41
N SER A 134 -29.87 33.55 0.76
CA SER A 134 -30.02 34.95 0.35
C SER A 134 -31.42 35.46 0.68
N ALA A 135 -31.55 36.47 1.55
CA ALA A 135 -32.84 37.05 1.95
C ALA A 135 -33.72 37.52 0.77
N THR A 136 -33.10 37.82 -0.38
CA THR A 136 -33.78 38.37 -1.57
C THR A 136 -34.16 37.31 -2.60
N SER A 137 -33.73 36.06 -2.41
CA SER A 137 -34.00 34.97 -3.35
C SER A 137 -35.38 34.36 -3.11
N GLN A 138 -36.15 34.22 -4.17
CA GLN A 138 -37.46 33.55 -4.16
C GLN A 138 -37.36 32.04 -4.47
N ALA A 139 -36.15 31.50 -4.64
CA ALA A 139 -35.97 30.08 -4.91
C ALA A 139 -36.47 29.23 -3.74
N ALA A 140 -37.21 28.15 -4.02
CA ALA A 140 -37.86 27.31 -3.00
C ALA A 140 -36.89 26.78 -1.93
N SER A 141 -35.66 26.47 -2.30
CA SER A 141 -34.60 26.05 -1.38
C SER A 141 -33.74 27.21 -0.89
N ASN A 142 -33.63 28.32 -1.64
CA ASN A 142 -32.77 29.45 -1.31
C ASN A 142 -31.39 29.04 -0.77
N GLY A 143 -30.77 27.99 -1.33
CA GLY A 143 -29.48 27.45 -0.86
C GLY A 143 -29.50 26.53 0.37
N ARG A 144 -30.60 26.49 1.16
CA ARG A 144 -30.81 25.55 2.27
C ARG A 144 -31.46 24.25 1.81
N ILE A 145 -31.29 23.18 2.58
CA ILE A 145 -32.13 21.97 2.42
C ILE A 145 -33.44 22.22 3.17
N SER A 146 -34.56 22.15 2.45
CA SER A 146 -35.90 22.12 3.06
C SER A 146 -36.28 20.68 3.35
N LEU A 147 -36.73 20.41 4.57
CA LEU A 147 -37.11 19.08 5.05
C LEU A 147 -38.64 19.01 5.13
N GLY A 148 -39.26 18.10 4.40
CA GLY A 148 -40.71 17.89 4.43
C GLY A 148 -41.14 16.96 5.55
N ASP A 149 -42.41 17.07 5.98
CA ASP A 149 -42.97 16.29 7.09
C ASP A 149 -42.87 14.79 6.85
N ASP A 150 -43.20 14.32 5.64
CA ASP A 150 -43.11 12.89 5.29
C ASP A 150 -41.68 12.35 5.44
N TRP A 151 -40.69 13.16 5.08
CA TRP A 151 -39.28 12.77 5.20
C TRP A 151 -38.84 12.74 6.67
N LEU A 152 -39.28 13.72 7.48
CA LEU A 152 -39.00 13.78 8.92
C LEU A 152 -39.66 12.61 9.68
N ASN A 153 -40.87 12.24 9.29
CA ASN A 153 -41.59 11.09 9.84
C ASN A 153 -40.90 9.76 9.50
N LEU A 154 -40.35 9.63 8.28
CA LEU A 154 -39.54 8.48 7.89
C LEU A 154 -38.19 8.42 8.63
N LEU A 155 -37.65 9.56 9.03
CA LEU A 155 -36.39 9.65 9.75
C LEU A 155 -36.53 9.26 11.22
N THR A 156 -37.70 9.51 11.80
CA THR A 156 -37.99 9.30 13.22
C THR A 156 -39.24 8.44 13.43
N PRO A 157 -39.29 7.22 12.86
CA PRO A 157 -40.47 6.37 12.97
C PRO A 157 -40.71 5.96 14.44
N PRO A 158 -41.96 5.68 14.83
CA PRO A 158 -42.26 5.07 16.12
C PRO A 158 -41.54 3.73 16.25
N THR A 159 -40.85 3.51 17.37
CA THR A 159 -40.24 2.22 17.65
C THR A 159 -41.30 1.18 18.01
N THR A 160 -41.05 -0.06 17.62
CA THR A 160 -41.91 -1.22 17.93
C THR A 160 -41.56 -1.87 19.26
N SER A 161 -40.79 -1.19 20.12
CA SER A 161 -40.31 -1.77 21.38
C SER A 161 -41.49 -2.21 22.25
N PRO A 162 -41.52 -3.47 22.71
CA PRO A 162 -42.51 -3.90 23.69
C PRO A 162 -42.21 -3.24 25.04
N ASP A 163 -43.23 -2.60 25.60
CA ASP A 163 -43.39 -2.24 27.01
C ASP A 163 -42.52 -1.12 27.62
N VAL A 164 -42.87 0.14 27.29
CA VAL A 164 -42.90 1.25 28.28
C VAL A 164 -44.33 1.81 28.35
N GLY A 165 -45.27 0.96 28.78
CA GLY A 165 -46.68 1.35 28.94
C GLY A 165 -47.41 1.70 27.63
N SER A 166 -48.26 2.74 27.66
CA SER A 166 -49.04 3.21 26.49
C SER A 166 -48.25 4.13 25.55
N TRP A 167 -47.02 4.51 25.89
CA TRP A 167 -46.20 5.40 25.10
C TRP A 167 -45.36 4.61 24.08
N ARG A 168 -45.30 5.12 22.86
CA ARG A 168 -44.50 4.56 21.77
C ARG A 168 -43.45 5.61 21.35
N PRO A 169 -42.21 5.53 21.86
CA PRO A 169 -41.20 6.51 21.52
C PRO A 169 -40.81 6.39 20.04
N SER A 170 -40.59 7.52 19.39
CA SER A 170 -39.89 7.60 18.12
C SER A 170 -38.43 7.15 18.26
N THR A 171 -37.79 6.84 17.13
CA THR A 171 -36.37 6.47 17.12
C THR A 171 -35.48 7.52 17.77
N ILE A 172 -35.74 8.82 17.52
CA ILE A 172 -34.95 9.89 18.14
C ILE A 172 -35.20 9.99 19.64
N GLU A 173 -36.45 9.83 20.11
CA GLU A 173 -36.77 9.80 21.54
C GLU A 173 -36.10 8.63 22.25
N SER A 174 -36.02 7.47 21.59
CA SER A 174 -35.31 6.30 22.11
C SER A 174 -33.80 6.53 22.21
N ILE A 175 -33.20 7.22 21.23
CA ILE A 175 -31.78 7.61 21.28
C ILE A 175 -31.55 8.60 22.43
N LEU A 176 -32.41 9.60 22.58
CA LEU A 176 -32.34 10.59 23.67
C LEU A 176 -32.47 9.93 25.05
N LEU A 177 -33.39 8.97 25.19
CA LEU A 177 -33.55 8.17 26.42
C LEU A 177 -32.29 7.37 26.74
N ASN A 178 -31.77 6.64 25.75
CA ASN A 178 -30.57 5.81 25.92
C ASN A 178 -29.31 6.64 26.18
N ALA A 179 -29.29 7.89 25.72
CA ALA A 179 -28.26 8.87 26.04
C ALA A 179 -28.36 9.41 27.48
N GLY A 180 -29.35 8.97 28.26
CA GLY A 180 -29.54 9.33 29.67
C GLY A 180 -30.31 10.62 29.89
N LEU A 181 -30.81 11.27 28.83
CA LEU A 181 -31.46 12.60 28.89
C LEU A 181 -32.86 12.57 29.53
N GLY A 182 -33.42 11.38 29.78
CA GLY A 182 -34.71 11.18 30.46
C GLY A 182 -34.62 10.54 31.84
N SER A 183 -33.43 10.46 32.46
CA SER A 183 -33.22 9.67 33.68
C SER A 183 -33.68 10.39 34.97
N SER A 184 -34.54 9.73 35.76
CA SER A 184 -35.00 10.04 37.13
C SER A 184 -35.96 11.24 37.34
N PRO A 185 -37.29 11.02 37.39
CA PRO A 185 -38.31 12.07 37.52
C PRO A 185 -38.20 12.95 38.77
N ASN A 186 -37.42 12.56 39.78
CA ASN A 186 -37.34 13.28 41.06
C ASN A 186 -36.33 14.43 41.05
N ALA A 187 -35.48 14.58 40.02
CA ALA A 187 -34.44 15.61 39.97
C ALA A 187 -34.11 16.15 38.56
N ILE A 188 -34.80 15.72 37.50
CA ILE A 188 -34.49 16.09 36.10
C ILE A 188 -34.38 17.61 35.92
N THR A 189 -35.33 18.39 36.43
CA THR A 189 -35.33 19.85 36.22
C THR A 189 -34.15 20.53 36.92
N ALA A 190 -33.83 20.12 38.15
CA ALA A 190 -32.66 20.61 38.89
C ALA A 190 -31.34 20.20 38.21
N ASP A 191 -31.27 18.97 37.68
CA ASP A 191 -30.11 18.40 37.01
C ASP A 191 -29.83 19.02 35.62
N TRP A 192 -30.86 19.50 34.91
CA TRP A 192 -30.71 20.27 33.68
C TRP A 192 -30.38 21.75 33.93
N LEU A 193 -30.76 22.29 35.08
CA LEU A 193 -30.50 23.69 35.45
C LEU A 193 -29.19 23.88 36.23
N ASP A 194 -28.64 22.81 36.82
CA ASP A 194 -27.39 22.89 37.56
C ASP A 194 -26.18 23.07 36.63
N GLN A 195 -25.70 24.31 36.54
CA GLN A 195 -24.51 24.69 35.79
C GLN A 195 -23.23 23.95 36.24
N ARG A 196 -23.18 23.39 37.46
CA ARG A 196 -22.04 22.59 37.93
C ARG A 196 -22.02 21.17 37.38
N SER A 197 -23.16 20.68 36.89
CA SER A 197 -23.36 19.28 36.50
C SER A 197 -23.29 19.00 34.99
N GLY A 198 -22.87 19.99 34.18
CA GLY A 198 -22.75 19.80 32.72
C GLY A 198 -24.06 19.99 31.96
N SER A 199 -24.90 20.96 32.35
CA SER A 199 -26.10 21.32 31.57
C SER A 199 -25.77 21.68 30.11
N GLN A 200 -24.63 22.33 29.87
CA GLN A 200 -24.09 22.57 28.53
C GLN A 200 -23.73 21.27 27.79
N ASP A 201 -23.27 20.24 28.51
CA ASP A 201 -22.94 18.94 27.94
C ASP A 201 -24.21 18.20 27.47
N LYS A 202 -25.32 18.33 28.22
CA LYS A 202 -26.62 17.76 27.84
C LYS A 202 -27.23 18.46 26.62
N VAL A 203 -27.14 19.80 26.58
CA VAL A 203 -27.58 20.58 25.42
C VAL A 203 -26.74 20.22 24.19
N ALA A 204 -25.41 20.14 24.33
CA ALA A 204 -24.53 19.71 23.25
C ALA A 204 -24.82 18.27 22.79
N LEU A 205 -25.21 17.38 23.70
CA LEU A 205 -25.64 16.02 23.37
C LEU A 205 -26.94 16.01 22.56
N VAL A 206 -27.92 16.85 22.91
CA VAL A 206 -29.14 17.04 22.11
C VAL A 206 -28.79 17.58 20.71
N GLU A 207 -27.94 18.61 20.62
CA GLU A 207 -27.45 19.16 19.36
C GLU A 207 -26.81 18.06 18.50
N ALA A 208 -25.93 17.23 19.09
CA ALA A 208 -25.23 16.15 18.41
C ALA A 208 -26.18 15.05 17.92
N ILE A 209 -27.19 14.68 18.72
CA ILE A 209 -28.19 13.67 18.34
C ILE A 209 -29.03 14.18 17.16
N ILE A 210 -29.54 15.41 17.23
CA ILE A 210 -30.32 16.01 16.14
C ILE A 210 -29.48 16.11 14.86
N CYS A 211 -28.24 16.59 14.97
CA CYS A 211 -27.28 16.63 13.85
C CYS A 211 -27.09 15.24 13.22
N SER A 212 -26.83 14.22 14.05
CA SER A 212 -26.55 12.86 13.59
C SER A 212 -27.74 12.25 12.86
N VAL A 213 -28.95 12.46 13.40
CA VAL A 213 -30.20 11.99 12.80
C VAL A 213 -30.42 12.65 11.44
N ILE A 214 -30.28 13.98 11.33
CA ILE A 214 -30.45 14.68 10.05
C ILE A 214 -29.38 14.24 9.04
N VAL A 215 -28.10 14.17 9.42
CA VAL A 215 -27.02 13.75 8.52
C VAL A 215 -27.19 12.29 8.05
N ASP A 216 -27.60 11.38 8.94
CA ASP A 216 -27.92 10.00 8.57
C ASP A 216 -29.07 9.95 7.54
N GLY A 217 -30.14 10.72 7.76
CA GLY A 217 -31.24 10.87 6.81
C GLY A 217 -30.79 11.42 5.46
N LEU A 218 -29.97 12.46 5.44
CA LEU A 218 -29.43 13.04 4.21
C LEU A 218 -28.55 12.04 3.46
N SER A 219 -27.74 11.24 4.17
CA SER A 219 -26.91 10.18 3.57
C SER A 219 -27.74 9.05 2.93
N ARG A 220 -28.99 8.90 3.33
CA ARG A 220 -29.95 7.92 2.80
C ARG A 220 -30.77 8.45 1.64
N THR A 221 -30.85 9.77 1.52
CA THR A 221 -31.69 10.43 0.54
C THR A 221 -31.16 10.18 -0.87
N GLY A 222 -32.02 9.64 -1.74
CA GLY A 222 -31.66 9.35 -3.12
C GLY A 222 -30.84 8.07 -3.34
N ARG A 223 -30.62 7.21 -2.33
CA ARG A 223 -29.91 5.94 -2.50
C ARG A 223 -30.48 5.05 -3.61
N TYR A 224 -31.81 5.02 -3.75
CA TYR A 224 -32.51 4.28 -4.81
C TYR A 224 -32.17 4.74 -6.25
N ARG A 225 -31.59 5.93 -6.40
CA ARG A 225 -31.15 6.47 -7.70
C ARG A 225 -29.75 5.98 -8.08
N VAL A 226 -28.93 5.67 -7.08
CA VAL A 226 -27.52 5.27 -7.26
C VAL A 226 -27.36 3.76 -7.18
N PHE A 227 -28.17 3.09 -6.37
CA PHE A 227 -28.07 1.67 -6.10
C PHE A 227 -29.33 0.94 -6.54
N ASN A 228 -29.17 -0.28 -7.06
CA ASN A 228 -30.28 -1.20 -7.18
C ASN A 228 -30.64 -1.72 -5.79
N THR A 229 -31.73 -1.18 -5.23
CA THR A 229 -32.17 -1.46 -3.86
C THR A 229 -32.91 -2.78 -3.71
N SER A 230 -32.91 -3.65 -4.73
CA SER A 230 -33.43 -5.01 -4.62
C SER A 230 -32.52 -5.87 -3.75
N GLY A 231 -33.03 -6.39 -2.63
CA GLY A 231 -32.29 -7.30 -1.74
C GLY A 231 -31.65 -6.60 -0.53
N ALA A 232 -30.65 -7.25 0.09
CA ALA A 232 -30.01 -6.75 1.30
C ALA A 232 -29.10 -5.54 1.00
N SER A 233 -29.12 -4.52 1.89
CA SER A 233 -28.41 -3.26 1.68
C SER A 233 -26.89 -3.38 1.58
N SER A 234 -26.31 -4.44 2.13
CA SER A 234 -24.88 -4.75 2.02
C SER A 234 -24.45 -5.23 0.63
N GLN A 235 -25.40 -5.61 -0.22
CA GLN A 235 -25.17 -6.22 -1.53
C GLN A 235 -25.74 -5.41 -2.68
N TRP A 236 -26.29 -4.21 -2.43
CA TRP A 236 -26.88 -3.39 -3.47
C TRP A 236 -25.83 -2.98 -4.51
N PRO A 237 -25.92 -3.45 -5.77
CA PRO A 237 -25.00 -3.03 -6.81
C PRO A 237 -25.32 -1.60 -7.25
N LEU A 238 -24.35 -0.92 -7.88
CA LEU A 238 -24.59 0.36 -8.52
C LEU A 238 -25.64 0.19 -9.64
N ALA A 239 -26.68 1.01 -9.62
CA ALA A 239 -27.68 1.06 -10.66
C ALA A 239 -27.06 1.61 -11.95
N ASN A 240 -27.43 1.03 -13.09
CA ASN A 240 -26.96 1.44 -14.42
C ASN A 240 -25.42 1.43 -14.59
N TYR A 241 -24.73 0.59 -13.82
CA TYR A 241 -23.28 0.39 -13.95
C TYR A 241 -22.99 -0.72 -14.97
N ASN A 242 -23.19 -0.41 -16.25
CA ASN A 242 -22.94 -1.34 -17.35
C ASN A 242 -21.55 -1.10 -17.95
N LEU A 243 -20.68 -2.09 -17.82
CA LEU A 243 -19.31 -2.04 -18.35
C LEU A 243 -19.33 -2.27 -19.87
N LEU A 244 -18.63 -1.43 -20.64
CA LEU A 244 -18.38 -1.70 -22.06
C LEU A 244 -17.29 -2.78 -22.21
N PRO A 245 -17.27 -3.53 -23.33
CA PRO A 245 -16.18 -4.46 -23.64
C PRO A 245 -14.82 -3.76 -23.60
N ASP A 246 -13.78 -4.46 -23.11
CA ASP A 246 -12.44 -3.91 -22.90
C ASP A 246 -12.38 -2.72 -21.92
N PHE A 247 -13.22 -2.74 -20.87
CA PHE A 247 -13.30 -1.70 -19.84
C PHE A 247 -11.94 -1.16 -19.37
N GLU A 248 -11.02 -2.03 -18.98
CA GLU A 248 -9.70 -1.65 -18.48
C GLU A 248 -8.88 -0.89 -19.54
N LYS A 249 -8.86 -1.36 -20.79
CA LYS A 249 -8.15 -0.70 -21.89
C LYS A 249 -8.78 0.65 -22.22
N ARG A 250 -10.09 0.79 -22.08
CA ARG A 250 -10.82 2.05 -22.31
C ARG A 250 -10.46 3.07 -21.25
N ILE A 251 -10.46 2.69 -19.96
CA ILE A 251 -10.02 3.57 -18.87
C ILE A 251 -8.58 4.05 -19.10
N LEU A 252 -7.66 3.12 -19.37
CA LEU A 252 -6.25 3.46 -19.57
C LEU A 252 -6.01 4.37 -20.79
N ARG A 253 -6.89 4.32 -21.78
CA ARG A 253 -6.85 5.18 -22.99
C ARG A 253 -7.72 6.43 -22.87
N ASN A 254 -8.24 6.74 -21.68
CA ASN A 254 -9.16 7.85 -21.43
C ASN A 254 -10.38 7.85 -22.39
N LYS A 255 -10.95 6.66 -22.63
CA LYS A 255 -12.15 6.45 -23.45
C LYS A 255 -13.35 6.11 -22.56
N LEU A 256 -14.55 6.39 -23.07
CA LEU A 256 -15.80 5.96 -22.44
C LEU A 256 -15.77 4.45 -22.18
N ALA A 257 -15.84 4.08 -20.91
CA ALA A 257 -15.76 2.71 -20.42
C ALA A 257 -17.10 2.18 -19.88
N LEU A 258 -18.04 3.07 -19.58
CA LEU A 258 -19.38 2.73 -19.12
C LEU A 258 -20.42 3.04 -20.21
N GLU A 259 -21.45 2.24 -20.29
CA GLU A 259 -22.60 2.50 -21.14
C GLU A 259 -23.38 3.71 -20.60
N ILE A 260 -23.83 4.60 -21.50
CA ILE A 260 -24.67 5.73 -21.11
C ILE A 260 -26.08 5.18 -20.88
N PRO A 261 -26.70 5.38 -19.69
CA PRO A 261 -28.04 4.88 -19.43
C PRO A 261 -29.03 5.45 -20.45
N ALA A 262 -29.92 4.61 -20.98
CA ALA A 262 -30.98 5.00 -21.92
C ALA A 262 -32.15 5.72 -21.20
N VAL A 263 -31.81 6.71 -20.38
CA VAL A 263 -32.76 7.53 -19.60
C VAL A 263 -32.62 8.97 -20.07
N ASN A 264 -33.69 9.76 -19.95
CA ASN A 264 -33.64 11.20 -20.24
C ASN A 264 -32.44 11.84 -19.48
N PRO A 265 -31.53 12.54 -20.18
CA PRO A 265 -30.36 13.18 -19.55
C PRO A 265 -30.72 14.13 -18.41
N GLU A 266 -31.92 14.72 -18.40
CA GLU A 266 -32.38 15.61 -17.32
C GLU A 266 -32.60 14.88 -15.98
N ASN A 267 -32.74 13.55 -16.02
CA ASN A 267 -32.91 12.71 -14.83
C ASN A 267 -31.60 12.05 -14.37
N LEU A 268 -30.48 12.36 -15.03
CA LEU A 268 -29.17 11.80 -14.73
C LEU A 268 -28.30 12.80 -13.96
N SER A 269 -27.74 12.37 -12.84
CA SER A 269 -26.67 13.07 -12.15
C SER A 269 -25.34 12.42 -12.51
N THR A 270 -24.48 13.15 -13.23
CA THR A 270 -23.13 12.67 -13.56
C THR A 270 -22.19 12.91 -12.38
N ILE A 271 -21.55 11.85 -11.90
CA ILE A 271 -20.45 11.93 -10.94
C ILE A 271 -19.15 11.81 -11.75
N GLU A 272 -18.30 12.84 -11.66
CA GLU A 272 -16.98 12.81 -12.28
C GLU A 272 -15.98 12.18 -11.31
N ALA A 273 -15.46 11.01 -11.68
CA ALA A 273 -14.37 10.35 -11.00
C ALA A 273 -13.11 10.46 -11.87
N SER A 274 -12.05 11.03 -11.30
CA SER A 274 -10.74 11.17 -11.93
C SER A 274 -9.77 10.20 -11.27
N MET A 275 -9.16 9.34 -12.08
CA MET A 275 -8.12 8.43 -11.65
C MET A 275 -6.81 8.82 -12.33
N GLN A 276 -5.85 9.27 -11.53
CA GLN A 276 -4.48 9.50 -11.99
C GLN A 276 -3.65 8.27 -11.61
N ILE A 277 -3.18 7.57 -12.64
CA ILE A 277 -2.23 6.47 -12.48
C ILE A 277 -0.84 7.05 -12.72
N SER A 278 -0.10 7.29 -11.64
CA SER A 278 1.34 7.55 -11.70
C SER A 278 2.08 6.23 -11.54
N GLY A 279 3.20 6.10 -12.25
CA GLY A 279 4.09 4.98 -12.05
C GLY A 279 5.49 5.34 -12.48
N PHE A 280 6.48 4.71 -11.85
CA PHE A 280 7.86 4.81 -12.29
C PHE A 280 8.04 3.84 -13.45
N SER A 281 7.97 4.33 -14.69
CA SER A 281 8.52 3.56 -15.80
C SER A 281 10.03 3.69 -15.77
N PHE A 282 10.77 2.58 -15.70
CA PHE A 282 12.18 2.59 -16.08
C PHE A 282 12.26 2.92 -17.56
N LYS A 283 12.34 4.21 -17.88
CA LYS A 283 12.70 4.65 -19.22
C LYS A 283 14.16 4.27 -19.39
N GLY A 284 14.41 3.19 -20.12
CA GLY A 284 15.77 2.74 -20.42
C GLY A 284 16.59 3.93 -20.91
N SER A 285 17.52 4.39 -20.09
CA SER A 285 18.43 5.45 -20.48
C SER A 285 19.45 4.86 -21.44
N LEU A 286 20.02 5.69 -22.31
CA LEU A 286 21.11 5.24 -23.18
C LEU A 286 22.27 4.65 -22.35
N ALA A 287 22.51 5.18 -21.15
CA ALA A 287 23.47 4.64 -20.19
C ALA A 287 23.09 3.23 -19.71
N ALA A 288 21.81 2.95 -19.41
CA ALA A 288 21.35 1.63 -19.00
C ALA A 288 21.52 0.60 -20.13
N TYR A 289 21.20 0.97 -21.37
CA TYR A 289 21.41 0.09 -22.52
C TYR A 289 22.89 -0.20 -22.76
N LEU A 290 23.76 0.83 -22.68
CA LEU A 290 25.21 0.65 -22.80
C LEU A 290 25.79 -0.20 -21.66
N ALA A 291 25.31 -0.01 -20.43
CA ALA A 291 25.73 -0.84 -19.30
C ALA A 291 25.34 -2.31 -19.51
N MET A 292 24.11 -2.57 -19.98
CA MET A 292 23.65 -3.93 -20.29
C MET A 292 24.44 -4.57 -21.43
N THR A 293 24.81 -3.82 -22.48
CA THR A 293 25.62 -4.36 -23.58
C THR A 293 27.05 -4.64 -23.15
N VAL A 294 27.67 -3.78 -22.33
CA VAL A 294 29.00 -4.02 -21.76
C VAL A 294 28.99 -5.27 -20.88
N LEU A 295 27.98 -5.41 -20.01
CA LEU A 295 27.82 -6.58 -19.15
C LEU A 295 27.65 -7.87 -19.97
N LEU A 296 26.81 -7.83 -21.00
CA LEU A 296 26.60 -8.96 -21.92
C LEU A 296 27.89 -9.33 -22.67
N THR A 297 28.65 -8.33 -23.14
CA THR A 297 29.93 -8.55 -23.84
C THR A 297 30.95 -9.16 -22.90
N HIS A 298 31.00 -8.72 -21.64
CA HIS A 298 31.90 -9.28 -20.63
C HIS A 298 31.54 -10.74 -20.32
N LEU A 299 30.24 -11.04 -20.14
CA LEU A 299 29.75 -12.41 -19.97
C LEU A 299 30.13 -13.31 -21.16
N LEU A 300 30.00 -12.80 -22.39
CA LEU A 300 30.36 -13.54 -23.60
C LEU A 300 31.87 -13.81 -23.66
N MET A 301 32.71 -12.80 -23.40
CA MET A 301 34.17 -12.98 -23.33
C MET A 301 34.56 -13.99 -22.24
N ALA A 302 33.98 -13.89 -21.05
CA ALA A 302 34.23 -14.83 -19.97
C ALA A 302 33.83 -16.26 -20.37
N THR A 303 32.67 -16.43 -21.01
CA THR A 303 32.20 -17.74 -21.49
C THR A 303 33.15 -18.32 -22.54
N VAL A 304 33.58 -17.52 -23.52
CA VAL A 304 34.55 -17.96 -24.54
C VAL A 304 35.87 -18.35 -23.91
N HIS A 305 36.36 -17.57 -22.94
CA HIS A 305 37.58 -17.88 -22.22
C HIS A 305 37.47 -19.20 -21.43
N VAL A 306 36.37 -19.42 -20.71
CA VAL A 306 36.12 -20.69 -20.00
C VAL A 306 36.09 -21.87 -20.96
N ILE A 307 35.38 -21.76 -22.09
CA ILE A 307 35.34 -22.82 -23.12
C ILE A 307 36.75 -23.08 -23.69
N TYR A 308 37.52 -22.02 -23.95
CA TYR A 308 38.89 -22.13 -24.45
C TYR A 308 39.80 -22.84 -23.44
N VAL A 309 39.74 -22.49 -22.15
CA VAL A 309 40.53 -23.13 -21.09
C VAL A 309 40.16 -24.62 -20.95
N ILE A 310 38.87 -24.94 -20.97
CA ILE A 310 38.40 -26.34 -20.91
C ILE A 310 38.93 -27.15 -22.11
N ARG A 311 38.85 -26.60 -23.34
CA ARG A 311 39.32 -27.31 -24.54
C ARG A 311 40.84 -27.42 -24.64
N SER A 312 41.55 -26.36 -24.30
CA SER A 312 43.01 -26.35 -24.38
C SER A 312 43.65 -27.16 -23.26
N SER A 313 42.92 -27.45 -22.17
CA SER A 313 43.41 -28.14 -20.97
C SER A 313 44.71 -27.52 -20.43
N ARG A 314 44.95 -26.24 -20.73
CA ARG A 314 46.13 -25.46 -20.32
C ARG A 314 45.66 -24.36 -19.39
N THR A 315 45.96 -24.50 -18.11
CA THR A 315 45.66 -23.48 -17.11
C THR A 315 46.93 -22.71 -16.78
N SER A 316 46.89 -21.38 -16.86
CA SER A 316 47.92 -20.49 -16.32
C SER A 316 47.43 -19.98 -14.97
N ARG A 317 47.82 -20.65 -13.88
CA ARG A 317 47.61 -20.13 -12.53
C ARG A 317 48.94 -19.54 -12.07
N SER A 318 48.91 -18.35 -11.48
CA SER A 318 50.11 -17.79 -10.87
C SER A 318 50.54 -18.67 -9.70
N TRP A 319 51.79 -19.14 -9.75
CA TRP A 319 52.45 -19.96 -8.73
C TRP A 319 52.26 -19.34 -7.34
N GLY A 320 51.53 -20.05 -6.48
CA GLY A 320 51.08 -19.52 -5.20
C GLY A 320 51.79 -20.14 -4.00
N SER A 321 52.47 -21.28 -4.19
CA SER A 321 53.10 -22.01 -3.10
C SER A 321 54.64 -21.95 -3.12
N VAL A 322 55.25 -22.00 -1.94
CA VAL A 322 56.72 -22.03 -1.79
C VAL A 322 57.32 -23.30 -2.43
N ALA A 323 56.61 -24.43 -2.37
CA ALA A 323 57.05 -25.68 -2.98
C ALA A 323 57.11 -25.61 -4.51
N GLU A 324 56.16 -24.91 -5.12
CA GLU A 324 56.15 -24.60 -6.55
C GLU A 324 57.33 -23.71 -6.96
N LEU A 325 57.64 -22.67 -6.17
CA LEU A 325 58.80 -21.81 -6.41
C LEU A 325 60.12 -22.59 -6.28
N ILE A 326 60.24 -23.50 -5.31
CA ILE A 326 61.41 -24.36 -5.15
C ILE A 326 61.56 -25.30 -6.36
N ALA A 327 60.47 -25.95 -6.79
CA ALA A 327 60.49 -26.82 -7.98
C ALA A 327 60.93 -26.06 -9.24
N LEU A 328 60.53 -24.79 -9.39
CA LEU A 328 60.88 -23.94 -10.54
C LEU A 328 62.32 -23.42 -10.47
N SER A 329 62.83 -23.19 -9.26
CA SER A 329 64.21 -22.75 -9.04
C SER A 329 65.26 -23.80 -9.44
N HIS A 330 64.84 -25.06 -9.61
CA HIS A 330 65.69 -26.13 -10.12
C HIS A 330 65.76 -26.09 -11.65
N THR A 331 66.85 -25.53 -12.19
CA THR A 331 67.22 -25.51 -13.61
C THR A 331 67.54 -26.92 -14.13
N SER A 332 66.51 -27.72 -14.31
CA SER A 332 66.54 -29.05 -14.90
C SER A 332 66.02 -29.03 -16.35
N GLN A 333 66.35 -30.05 -17.13
CA GLN A 333 65.85 -30.17 -18.50
C GLN A 333 64.32 -30.40 -18.48
N PRO A 334 63.56 -29.79 -19.41
CA PRO A 334 62.10 -29.88 -19.39
C PRO A 334 61.64 -31.34 -19.54
N ALA A 335 61.01 -31.87 -18.49
CA ALA A 335 60.37 -33.18 -18.51
C ALA A 335 58.94 -33.04 -19.05
N PHE A 336 58.82 -33.06 -20.39
CA PHE A 336 57.56 -32.74 -21.10
C PHE A 336 56.38 -33.65 -20.77
N ASP A 337 56.62 -34.92 -20.43
CA ASP A 337 55.54 -35.89 -20.18
C ASP A 337 55.12 -35.96 -18.71
N ILE A 338 56.09 -35.88 -17.78
CA ILE A 338 55.86 -36.11 -16.34
C ILE A 338 55.41 -34.82 -15.64
N LEU A 339 55.86 -33.67 -16.13
CA LEU A 339 55.51 -32.36 -15.58
C LEU A 339 54.62 -31.55 -16.54
N ALA A 340 53.93 -32.21 -17.47
CA ALA A 340 52.93 -31.56 -18.33
C ALA A 340 51.86 -30.84 -17.50
N ASN A 341 51.43 -29.67 -17.92
CA ASN A 341 50.40 -28.86 -17.25
C ASN A 341 50.70 -28.40 -15.81
N THR A 342 51.93 -28.57 -15.31
CA THR A 342 52.35 -28.05 -13.99
C THR A 342 52.49 -26.52 -13.95
N SER A 343 52.41 -25.84 -15.10
CA SER A 343 52.37 -24.37 -15.21
C SER A 343 51.13 -23.72 -14.54
N GLY A 344 50.14 -24.53 -14.16
CA GLY A 344 48.98 -24.12 -13.38
C GLY A 344 49.14 -24.31 -11.86
N GLY A 345 50.34 -24.65 -11.38
CA GLY A 345 50.60 -25.08 -10.01
C GLY A 345 50.66 -26.59 -9.86
N ILE A 346 51.22 -27.06 -8.73
CA ILE A 346 51.40 -28.47 -8.38
C ILE A 346 50.55 -28.77 -7.14
N GLU A 347 49.26 -29.07 -7.36
CA GLU A 347 48.34 -29.40 -6.25
C GLU A 347 48.41 -30.89 -5.83
N SER A 348 48.90 -31.77 -6.70
CA SER A 348 48.95 -33.21 -6.42
C SER A 348 50.26 -33.62 -5.75
N ARG A 349 50.17 -34.18 -4.54
CA ARG A 349 51.31 -34.79 -3.83
C ARG A 349 51.99 -35.90 -4.66
N LYS A 350 51.24 -36.57 -5.55
CA LYS A 350 51.80 -37.59 -6.46
C LYS A 350 52.87 -37.02 -7.39
N THR A 351 52.78 -35.75 -7.75
CA THR A 351 53.79 -35.09 -8.60
C THR A 351 55.08 -34.84 -7.82
N PHE A 352 54.98 -34.48 -6.53
CA PHE A 352 56.15 -34.38 -5.64
C PHE A 352 56.76 -35.73 -5.26
N LEU A 353 56.01 -36.82 -5.39
CA LEU A 353 56.49 -38.18 -5.17
C LEU A 353 57.25 -38.76 -6.39
N GLN A 354 57.31 -38.03 -7.51
CA GLN A 354 58.09 -38.48 -8.66
C GLN A 354 59.58 -38.50 -8.31
N MET A 355 60.20 -39.67 -8.41
CA MET A 355 61.63 -39.81 -8.14
C MET A 355 62.43 -39.09 -9.22
N ALA A 356 63.30 -38.20 -8.76
CA ALA A 356 64.27 -37.53 -9.59
C ALA A 356 65.66 -37.95 -9.16
N LYS A 357 66.43 -38.52 -10.08
CA LYS A 357 67.84 -38.81 -9.90
C LYS A 357 68.63 -37.51 -10.04
N ILE A 358 69.39 -37.18 -9.00
CA ILE A 358 70.30 -36.04 -9.02
C ILE A 358 71.55 -36.44 -9.81
N ARG A 359 71.85 -35.73 -10.88
CA ARG A 359 73.08 -35.89 -11.64
C ARG A 359 73.88 -34.60 -11.60
N VAL A 360 75.14 -34.68 -11.20
CA VAL A 360 76.08 -33.58 -11.37
C VAL A 360 76.59 -33.64 -12.80
N ARG A 361 76.27 -32.62 -13.60
CA ARG A 361 76.81 -32.50 -14.94
C ARG A 361 78.02 -31.58 -14.88
N ASN A 362 79.19 -32.17 -15.11
CA ASN A 362 80.39 -31.40 -15.35
C ASN A 362 80.26 -30.81 -16.76
N THR A 363 79.99 -29.51 -16.85
CA THR A 363 80.09 -28.82 -18.14
C THR A 363 81.54 -28.93 -18.60
N PRO A 364 81.83 -29.59 -19.75
CA PRO A 364 83.18 -29.64 -20.25
C PRO A 364 83.64 -28.20 -20.50
N ASN A 365 84.71 -27.81 -19.82
CA ASN A 365 85.34 -26.50 -20.00
C ASN A 365 85.59 -26.30 -21.51
N LEU A 366 84.93 -25.30 -22.07
CA LEU A 366 85.37 -24.68 -23.31
C LEU A 366 86.76 -24.11 -22.99
N SER A 367 87.80 -24.78 -23.49
CA SER A 367 89.19 -24.41 -23.32
C SER A 367 89.38 -22.96 -23.75
N ASN A 368 89.61 -22.02 -22.82
CA ASN A 368 90.56 -20.91 -23.01
C ASN A 368 90.71 -19.88 -21.87
N HIS A 369 90.19 -20.07 -20.66
CA HIS A 369 90.54 -19.14 -19.57
C HIS A 369 90.97 -19.84 -18.29
N THR A 370 92.26 -19.63 -17.97
CA THR A 370 92.97 -19.96 -16.75
C THR A 370 92.34 -19.26 -15.55
N TYR A 371 91.26 -19.82 -15.03
CA TYR A 371 90.89 -19.84 -13.61
C TYR A 371 90.06 -21.11 -13.40
N HIS A 372 90.57 -22.04 -12.59
CA HIS A 372 89.86 -23.28 -12.25
C HIS A 372 88.66 -22.96 -11.35
N ALA A 373 87.50 -22.74 -11.97
CA ALA A 373 86.22 -22.94 -11.30
C ALA A 373 85.56 -24.14 -11.99
N HIS A 374 85.56 -25.29 -11.30
CA HIS A 374 84.70 -26.40 -11.68
C HIS A 374 83.26 -25.96 -11.47
N HIS A 375 82.57 -25.56 -12.53
CA HIS A 375 81.13 -25.33 -12.48
C HIS A 375 80.43 -26.68 -12.58
N GLU A 376 80.24 -27.29 -11.42
CA GLU A 376 79.36 -28.44 -11.25
C GLU A 376 77.92 -27.91 -11.21
N HIS A 377 77.12 -28.24 -12.24
CA HIS A 377 75.69 -27.93 -12.22
C HIS A 377 74.91 -29.19 -11.87
N VAL A 378 74.00 -29.06 -10.90
CA VAL A 378 73.15 -30.16 -10.45
C VAL A 378 71.88 -30.17 -11.31
N GLU A 379 71.67 -31.24 -12.08
CA GLU A 379 70.43 -31.46 -12.84
C GLU A 379 69.60 -32.60 -12.24
N LEU A 380 68.27 -32.46 -12.30
CA LEU A 380 67.31 -33.50 -11.92
C LEU A 380 66.91 -34.30 -13.16
N LEU A 381 67.02 -35.62 -13.09
CA LEU A 381 66.60 -36.56 -14.13
C LEU A 381 65.44 -37.40 -13.61
N PHE A 382 64.27 -37.31 -14.24
CA PHE A 382 63.11 -38.13 -13.87
C PHE A 382 63.21 -39.51 -14.53
N GLU A 383 62.95 -40.58 -13.77
CA GLU A 383 63.36 -41.96 -14.06
C GLU A 383 62.77 -42.57 -15.36
N ASN A 384 61.75 -41.96 -15.95
CA ASN A 384 61.14 -42.43 -17.19
C ASN A 384 61.60 -41.73 -18.47
N SER A 385 62.61 -40.84 -18.42
CA SER A 385 63.29 -40.38 -19.64
C SER A 385 64.33 -41.41 -20.09
N ALA A 386 63.83 -42.42 -20.82
CA ALA A 386 64.57 -43.60 -21.25
C ALA A 386 65.97 -43.32 -21.86
N PHE A 387 67.00 -43.90 -21.23
CA PHE A 387 68.13 -44.50 -21.93
C PHE A 387 68.55 -45.80 -21.22
N THR A 388 68.28 -46.91 -21.90
CA THR A 388 68.71 -48.27 -21.55
C THR A 388 70.23 -48.42 -21.68
N ASN A 389 70.95 -48.68 -20.58
CA ASN A 389 72.04 -49.66 -20.57
C ASN A 389 72.63 -49.89 -19.16
N HIS A 390 72.72 -51.19 -18.81
CA HIS A 390 73.56 -51.87 -17.81
C HIS A 390 74.04 -51.13 -16.55
N GLN A 391 73.63 -51.63 -15.38
CA GLN A 391 74.38 -52.59 -14.54
C GLN A 391 73.84 -52.51 -13.11
N ARG A 392 73.05 -53.52 -12.72
CA ARG A 392 72.37 -53.60 -11.42
C ARG A 392 73.42 -53.80 -10.32
N ASN A 393 73.75 -52.75 -9.58
CA ASN A 393 74.67 -52.80 -8.45
C ASN A 393 73.89 -52.80 -7.13
N ALA A 394 74.50 -53.41 -6.11
CA ALA A 394 73.92 -53.74 -4.81
C ALA A 394 73.40 -52.56 -3.95
N SER A 395 73.48 -51.32 -4.43
CA SER A 395 72.94 -50.12 -3.77
C SER A 395 71.44 -49.91 -3.97
N GLU A 396 70.78 -50.64 -4.88
CA GLU A 396 69.32 -50.55 -5.09
C GLU A 396 68.51 -51.18 -3.94
N HIS A 397 69.10 -52.11 -3.18
CA HIS A 397 68.41 -52.77 -2.06
C HIS A 397 68.32 -51.88 -0.80
N GLU A 398 69.19 -50.88 -0.67
CA GLU A 398 69.23 -49.94 0.47
C GLU A 398 68.24 -48.75 0.25
N LEU A 399 67.95 -48.43 -1.02
CA LEU A 399 66.97 -47.41 -1.41
C LEU A 399 65.52 -47.89 -1.31
N ASP A 400 65.25 -49.17 -1.60
CA ASP A 400 63.93 -49.79 -1.36
C ASP A 400 63.61 -49.91 0.14
N GLU A 401 64.62 -49.97 0.99
CA GLU A 401 64.46 -50.00 2.45
C GLU A 401 64.14 -48.60 3.02
N LEU A 402 64.84 -47.56 2.51
CA LEU A 402 64.53 -46.15 2.80
C LEU A 402 63.15 -45.71 2.28
N HIS A 403 62.69 -46.25 1.14
CA HIS A 403 61.36 -45.99 0.60
C HIS A 403 60.24 -46.50 1.53
N ASN A 404 60.47 -47.62 2.22
CA ASN A 404 59.52 -48.19 3.16
C ASN A 404 59.55 -47.53 4.55
N GLU A 405 60.71 -47.02 5.00
CA GLU A 405 60.81 -46.27 6.27
C GLU A 405 60.26 -44.84 6.19
N LEU A 406 60.54 -44.09 5.10
CA LEU A 406 60.04 -42.71 4.97
C LEU A 406 58.51 -42.63 4.83
N SER A 407 57.89 -43.74 4.38
CA SER A 407 56.44 -43.89 4.26
C SER A 407 55.72 -44.12 5.60
N ARG A 408 56.43 -44.25 6.73
CA ARG A 408 55.85 -44.57 8.05
C ARG A 408 56.06 -43.50 9.14
N HIS A 409 56.59 -42.32 8.82
CA HIS A 409 56.73 -41.26 9.83
C HIS A 409 55.41 -40.54 10.16
N ALA A 410 55.03 -40.57 11.44
CA ALA A 410 53.76 -40.11 12.01
C ALA A 410 53.51 -38.58 12.00
N ALA A 411 54.37 -37.78 11.38
CA ALA A 411 54.26 -36.31 11.37
C ALA A 411 53.58 -35.73 10.11
N THR A 412 53.04 -36.56 9.21
CA THR A 412 52.31 -36.09 8.02
C THR A 412 50.95 -36.78 7.82
N TRP A 413 50.17 -36.85 8.91
CA TRP A 413 48.73 -37.12 8.84
C TRP A 413 47.95 -35.79 8.87
N PRO A 414 47.04 -35.53 7.90
CA PRO A 414 46.16 -34.37 7.97
C PRO A 414 44.99 -34.63 8.94
N LEU A 415 44.68 -33.61 9.73
CA LEU A 415 43.46 -33.45 10.52
C LEU A 415 42.23 -33.54 9.59
N ASN A 416 41.36 -34.52 9.84
CA ASN A 416 40.02 -34.59 9.28
C ASN A 416 39.21 -33.37 9.76
N ILE A 417 39.03 -32.38 8.89
CA ILE A 417 37.96 -31.39 9.04
C ILE A 417 36.75 -31.95 8.32
N ALA A 418 35.75 -32.35 9.11
CA ALA A 418 34.49 -32.89 8.61
C ALA A 418 33.71 -31.82 7.83
N GLU A 419 33.19 -32.24 6.67
CA GLU A 419 32.27 -31.48 5.82
C GLU A 419 30.99 -31.12 6.58
N ILE A 420 30.56 -29.86 6.44
CA ILE A 420 29.24 -29.39 6.84
C ILE A 420 28.27 -29.74 5.69
N PRO A 421 27.21 -30.53 5.90
CA PRO A 421 26.27 -30.84 4.85
C PRO A 421 25.37 -29.64 4.50
N THR A 422 25.34 -29.31 3.22
CA THR A 422 24.42 -28.36 2.59
C THR A 422 23.02 -28.95 2.50
N TYR A 423 22.05 -28.24 3.07
CA TYR A 423 20.63 -28.54 3.01
C TYR A 423 20.12 -28.30 1.58
N THR A 424 19.56 -29.35 0.96
CA THR A 424 18.84 -29.28 -0.32
C THR A 424 17.36 -29.48 -0.04
N GLY A 425 16.54 -28.54 -0.50
CA GLY A 425 15.09 -28.67 -0.42
C GLY A 425 14.41 -27.32 -0.54
N LEU A 426 14.04 -26.93 -1.76
CA LEU A 426 12.71 -26.41 -2.07
C LEU A 426 12.54 -26.23 -3.58
N ASP A 427 11.37 -26.68 -4.02
CA ASP A 427 10.98 -26.99 -5.38
C ASP A 427 10.89 -25.79 -6.32
N SER A 428 11.32 -26.02 -7.55
CA SER A 428 11.10 -25.15 -8.70
C SER A 428 9.73 -25.44 -9.32
N CYS A 429 8.74 -24.59 -9.04
CA CYS A 429 7.50 -24.56 -9.80
C CYS A 429 7.73 -23.89 -11.17
N SER A 430 7.57 -24.71 -12.20
CA SER A 430 7.46 -24.35 -13.61
C SER A 430 6.33 -23.36 -13.86
N MET A 431 6.65 -22.21 -14.47
CA MET A 431 5.69 -21.33 -15.14
C MET A 431 6.15 -21.18 -16.59
N SER A 432 5.45 -21.91 -17.46
CA SER A 432 5.54 -21.86 -18.92
C SER A 432 5.19 -20.45 -19.43
N THR A 433 6.16 -19.76 -20.01
CA THR A 433 5.96 -18.49 -20.73
C THR A 433 5.68 -18.77 -22.20
N SER A 434 4.42 -18.73 -22.60
CA SER A 434 4.03 -18.63 -24.01
C SER A 434 4.16 -17.17 -24.46
N VAL A 435 5.19 -16.90 -25.25
CA VAL A 435 5.45 -15.61 -25.91
C VAL A 435 4.70 -15.60 -27.24
N GLU A 436 3.59 -14.87 -27.32
CA GLU A 436 2.97 -14.51 -28.59
C GLU A 436 3.30 -13.04 -28.90
N ARG A 437 4.15 -12.85 -29.92
CA ARG A 437 4.44 -11.55 -30.53
C ARG A 437 3.25 -11.18 -31.41
N LEU A 438 2.63 -10.04 -31.15
CA LEU A 438 1.94 -9.28 -32.18
C LEU A 438 2.51 -7.86 -32.19
N ALA A 439 3.35 -7.63 -33.20
CA ALA A 439 3.52 -6.32 -33.79
C ALA A 439 2.19 -5.98 -34.48
N ASP A 440 1.70 -4.75 -34.30
CA ASP A 440 1.14 -4.01 -35.41
C ASP A 440 1.16 -2.51 -35.08
N ASN A 441 1.78 -1.79 -36.00
CA ASN A 441 1.70 -0.35 -36.18
C ASN A 441 0.31 -0.01 -36.70
N GLU A 442 -0.32 1.02 -36.17
CA GLU A 442 -1.05 1.97 -37.02
C GLU A 442 -1.28 3.28 -36.28
N GLU A 443 -0.78 4.35 -36.91
CA GLU A 443 -1.07 5.74 -36.59
C GLU A 443 -2.55 6.03 -36.86
N ALA A 444 -3.22 6.64 -35.88
CA ALA A 444 -4.42 7.41 -36.14
C ALA A 444 -4.33 8.71 -35.32
N MET A 445 -3.91 9.78 -35.99
CA MET A 445 -4.15 11.15 -35.53
C MET A 445 -5.65 11.41 -35.59
N ASP A 446 -6.29 11.60 -34.44
CA ASP A 446 -7.56 12.30 -34.36
C ASP A 446 -7.40 13.54 -33.47
N ILE A 447 -7.44 14.69 -34.13
CA ILE A 447 -7.48 16.02 -33.53
C ILE A 447 -8.92 16.22 -33.04
N VAL A 448 -9.16 16.03 -31.75
CA VAL A 448 -10.40 16.48 -31.10
C VAL A 448 -10.14 17.85 -30.48
N GLN A 449 -10.70 18.88 -31.12
CA GLN A 449 -10.79 20.24 -30.59
C GLN A 449 -11.59 20.26 -29.27
N PRO A 450 -11.17 21.04 -28.25
CA PRO A 450 -11.98 21.26 -27.07
C PRO A 450 -13.20 22.13 -27.40
N ARG A 451 -14.40 21.60 -27.10
CA ARG A 451 -15.67 22.30 -27.23
C ARG A 451 -15.82 23.32 -26.11
N ARG A 452 -16.18 24.55 -26.51
CA ARG A 452 -16.46 25.73 -25.69
C ARG A 452 -17.22 25.40 -24.38
N GLN A 453 -16.67 25.90 -23.27
CA GLN A 453 -17.43 26.19 -22.07
C GLN A 453 -18.53 27.22 -22.39
N TYR A 454 -19.76 26.93 -21.98
CA TYR A 454 -20.81 27.93 -21.82
C TYR A 454 -21.23 27.93 -20.35
N GLY A 455 -21.25 29.14 -19.79
CA GLY A 455 -22.18 29.62 -18.76
C GLY A 455 -22.14 28.92 -17.41
#